data_AF-B8RJC1-F1
#
_entry.id   AF-B8RJC1-F1
#
_cell.length_a   1.000
_cell.length_b   1.000
_cell.length_c   1.000
_cell.angle_alpha   90.00
_cell.angle_beta   90.00
_cell.angle_gamma   90.00
#
_symmetry.space_group_name_H-M   'P 1'
#
loop_
_entity.id
_entity.type
_entity.pdbx_description
1 polymer ?
#
loop_
_entity_poly.entity_id
_entity_poly.type
_entity_poly.pdbx_seq_one_letter_code
_entity_poly.pdbx_strand_id
1 'polypeptide(L)'
;QFNEFSCVENWFSAARRTNVPCEQGATIVEVGFDMGTRFPKIMDICHNYRTFENHWIKHEFHVAHDGFQQGVPRPDWHQGDFQQGVNVNLLYTVNRQRQTLAQTLGSQALADQLVIDATSGIFMARGHIAARADFIYGTQQNATLWFLNAAPQWQNFNDGNWLRIEDSARSFVASRNLRVTVYGGTYGVHTQTDANGDQQPIYLDFDPNGIQRLPSPKIYYKNLHDEQNKGGI
;
A
#
# COMPACT_ATOMS: atom_id res chain seq x y z
N GLN A 1 1.01 26.50 -30.78
CA GLN A 1 0.54 25.10 -30.72
C GLN A 1 1.37 24.37 -29.67
N PHE A 2 0.88 24.27 -28.43
CA PHE A 2 1.49 23.40 -27.38
C PHE A 2 0.57 22.21 -27.04
N ASN A 3 -0.67 22.21 -27.53
CA ASN A 3 -1.66 21.16 -27.28
C ASN A 3 -1.36 19.83 -28.00
N GLU A 4 -0.43 19.84 -28.98
CA GLU A 4 0.02 18.62 -29.66
C GLU A 4 1.08 17.85 -28.84
N PHE A 5 1.65 18.47 -27.80
CA PHE A 5 2.60 17.84 -26.87
C PHE A 5 2.01 17.63 -25.47
N SER A 6 0.74 17.99 -25.25
CA SER A 6 0.04 17.70 -24.01
C SER A 6 -0.59 16.31 -24.06
N CYS A 7 -0.32 15.47 -23.06
CA CYS A 7 -1.07 14.24 -22.86
C CYS A 7 -2.54 14.60 -22.62
N VAL A 8 -3.42 14.17 -23.53
CA VAL A 8 -4.88 14.39 -23.41
C VAL A 8 -5.54 13.44 -22.42
N GLU A 9 -4.84 12.34 -22.08
CA GLU A 9 -5.27 11.35 -21.10
C GLU A 9 -4.07 10.90 -20.24
N ASN A 10 -4.36 10.46 -19.02
CA ASN A 10 -3.34 9.86 -18.16
C ASN A 10 -2.88 8.53 -18.76
N TRP A 11 -1.56 8.34 -18.87
CA TRP A 11 -1.03 7.01 -19.20
C TRP A 11 -1.27 6.08 -18.00
N PHE A 12 -2.05 5.02 -18.20
CA PHE A 12 -2.34 4.03 -17.16
C PHE A 12 -1.23 2.99 -17.05
N SER A 13 -0.78 2.77 -15.82
CA SER A 13 0.06 1.61 -15.51
C SER A 13 -0.70 0.30 -15.69
N ALA A 14 0.04 -0.80 -15.87
CA ALA A 14 -0.47 -2.15 -15.82
C ALA A 14 0.20 -2.94 -14.69
N ALA A 15 -0.53 -3.91 -14.14
CA ALA A 15 -0.02 -4.90 -13.22
C ALA A 15 -0.06 -6.28 -13.90
N ARG A 16 1.05 -7.01 -13.89
CA ARG A 16 1.14 -8.35 -14.50
C ARG A 16 1.60 -9.39 -13.49
N ARG A 17 0.94 -10.55 -13.51
CA ARG A 17 1.32 -11.71 -12.69
C ARG A 17 2.62 -12.32 -13.20
N THR A 18 3.41 -12.85 -12.28
CA THR A 18 4.55 -13.70 -12.61
C THR A 18 4.33 -15.10 -12.03
N ASN A 19 5.17 -16.05 -12.42
CA ASN A 19 5.23 -17.37 -11.81
C ASN A 19 6.31 -17.46 -10.71
N VAL A 20 6.84 -16.32 -10.26
CA VAL A 20 7.90 -16.29 -9.25
C VAL A 20 7.24 -16.33 -7.87
N PRO A 21 7.43 -17.41 -7.09
CA PRO A 21 6.93 -17.48 -5.73
C PRO A 21 7.69 -16.49 -4.84
N CYS A 22 7.01 -16.02 -3.80
CA CYS A 22 7.61 -15.30 -2.69
C CYS A 22 7.07 -15.86 -1.36
N GLU A 23 6.92 -15.02 -0.34
CA GLU A 23 6.60 -15.44 1.03
C GLU A 23 5.22 -16.10 1.16
N GLN A 24 5.10 -17.10 2.02
CA GLN A 24 3.81 -17.63 2.51
C GLN A 24 2.77 -18.00 1.43
N GLY A 25 3.23 -18.54 0.29
CA GLY A 25 2.35 -18.93 -0.82
C GLY A 25 1.89 -17.77 -1.69
N ALA A 26 2.47 -16.58 -1.52
CA ALA A 26 2.32 -15.44 -2.42
C ALA A 26 3.19 -15.59 -3.67
N THR A 27 2.92 -14.74 -4.65
CA THR A 27 3.70 -14.65 -5.89
C THR A 27 3.97 -13.20 -6.25
N ILE A 28 5.05 -12.97 -6.99
CA ILE A 28 5.41 -11.63 -7.44
C ILE A 28 4.42 -11.13 -8.49
N VAL A 29 3.93 -9.91 -8.29
CA VAL A 29 3.22 -9.08 -9.26
C VAL A 29 4.10 -7.90 -9.61
N GLU A 30 4.26 -7.62 -10.90
CA GLU A 30 5.04 -6.48 -11.38
C GLU A 30 4.09 -5.35 -11.78
N VAL A 31 4.35 -4.13 -11.30
CA VAL A 31 3.64 -2.93 -11.76
C VAL A 31 4.58 -2.09 -12.62
N GLY A 32 4.08 -1.63 -13.75
CA GLY A 32 4.84 -0.91 -14.76
C GLY A 32 3.98 -0.38 -15.89
N PHE A 33 4.56 -0.23 -17.06
CA PHE A 33 3.88 0.29 -18.25
C PHE A 33 3.96 -0.70 -19.40
N ASP A 34 2.81 -1.10 -19.95
CA ASP A 34 2.79 -1.94 -21.14
C ASP A 34 3.10 -1.09 -22.39
N MET A 35 4.22 -1.41 -23.05
CA MET A 35 4.64 -0.79 -24.33
C MET A 35 4.79 -1.87 -25.42
N GLY A 36 3.99 -2.94 -25.36
CA GLY A 36 4.03 -4.06 -26.28
C GLY A 36 5.20 -5.00 -25.96
N THR A 37 6.34 -4.83 -26.62
CA THR A 37 7.50 -5.74 -26.40
C THR A 37 8.31 -5.39 -25.15
N ARG A 38 8.03 -4.25 -24.52
CA ARG A 38 8.72 -3.77 -23.32
C ARG A 38 7.74 -3.52 -22.20
N PHE A 39 8.19 -3.79 -20.98
CA PHE A 39 7.47 -3.48 -19.76
C PHE A 39 8.44 -2.78 -18.79
N PRO A 40 8.58 -1.44 -18.84
CA PRO A 40 9.30 -0.70 -17.82
C PRO A 40 8.58 -0.87 -16.50
N LYS A 41 9.11 -1.79 -15.70
CA LYS A 41 8.67 -2.05 -14.35
C LYS A 41 9.16 -0.95 -13.42
N ILE A 42 8.33 -0.58 -12.45
CA ILE A 42 8.70 0.38 -11.41
C ILE A 42 8.67 -0.21 -10.00
N MET A 43 7.93 -1.30 -9.78
CA MET A 43 7.94 -2.02 -8.51
C MET A 43 7.53 -3.49 -8.67
N ASP A 44 8.09 -4.32 -7.79
CA ASP A 44 7.67 -5.69 -7.54
C ASP A 44 6.84 -5.75 -6.26
N ILE A 45 5.80 -6.59 -6.24
CA ILE A 45 4.87 -6.73 -5.12
C ILE A 45 4.75 -8.22 -4.80
N CYS A 46 5.06 -8.62 -3.57
CA CYS A 46 4.79 -9.97 -3.09
C CYS A 46 3.35 -10.07 -2.59
N HIS A 47 2.44 -10.56 -3.44
CA HIS A 47 1.00 -10.52 -3.20
C HIS A 47 0.40 -11.90 -2.93
N ASN A 48 -0.35 -12.01 -1.83
CA ASN A 48 -1.09 -13.22 -1.47
C ASN A 48 -2.54 -13.13 -1.96
N TYR A 49 -2.89 -13.89 -3.00
CA TYR A 49 -4.24 -13.91 -3.56
C TYR A 49 -5.33 -14.45 -2.63
N ARG A 50 -4.95 -15.20 -1.58
CA ARG A 50 -5.89 -15.81 -0.65
C ARG A 50 -6.24 -14.86 0.49
N THR A 51 -5.25 -14.18 1.05
CA THR A 51 -5.39 -13.28 2.21
C THR A 51 -5.40 -11.81 1.84
N PHE A 52 -5.13 -11.45 0.59
CA PHE A 52 -4.96 -10.08 0.09
C PHE A 52 -3.86 -9.28 0.77
N GLU A 53 -2.96 -9.96 1.49
CA GLU A 53 -1.78 -9.34 2.07
C GLU A 53 -0.73 -9.04 0.99
N ASN A 54 -0.12 -7.87 1.10
CA ASN A 54 1.03 -7.47 0.31
C ASN A 54 2.25 -7.50 1.24
N HIS A 55 2.98 -8.63 1.26
CA HIS A 55 4.03 -8.87 2.27
C HIS A 55 5.17 -7.85 2.19
N TRP A 56 5.57 -7.52 0.97
CA TRP A 56 6.54 -6.46 0.70
C TRP A 56 6.41 -5.95 -0.73
N ILE A 57 6.93 -4.76 -0.93
CA ILE A 57 7.04 -4.07 -2.21
C ILE A 57 8.46 -3.60 -2.36
N LYS A 58 9.04 -3.92 -3.52
CA LYS A 58 10.40 -3.57 -3.89
C LYS A 58 10.39 -2.49 -4.95
N HIS A 59 11.06 -1.39 -4.68
CA HIS A 59 11.38 -0.34 -5.64
C HIS A 59 12.80 0.19 -5.36
N GLU A 60 13.20 1.32 -5.95
CA GLU A 60 14.52 1.92 -5.72
C GLU A 60 14.40 3.35 -5.20
N PHE A 61 15.47 3.82 -4.56
CA PHE A 61 15.78 5.23 -4.41
C PHE A 61 17.15 5.54 -4.98
N HIS A 62 17.27 6.74 -5.52
CA HIS A 62 18.53 7.40 -5.86
C HIS A 62 18.35 8.91 -5.69
N VAL A 63 19.43 9.68 -5.79
CA VAL A 63 19.45 11.13 -5.47
C VAL A 63 18.29 11.97 -6.04
N ALA A 64 17.77 11.65 -7.22
CA ALA A 64 16.70 12.42 -7.84
C ALA A 64 15.32 12.19 -7.20
N HIS A 65 15.16 11.18 -6.34
CA HIS A 65 13.89 10.87 -5.67
C HIS A 65 13.47 11.96 -4.67
N ASP A 66 14.40 12.75 -4.13
CA ASP A 66 14.07 13.92 -3.29
C ASP A 66 13.52 15.10 -4.14
N GLY A 67 13.73 15.06 -5.45
CA GLY A 67 13.22 16.02 -6.43
C GLY A 67 11.97 15.52 -7.19
N PHE A 68 11.16 14.65 -6.58
CA PHE A 68 9.95 14.10 -7.20
C PHE A 68 8.95 15.19 -7.64
N GLN A 69 8.19 14.92 -8.70
CA GLN A 69 7.22 15.85 -9.25
C GLN A 69 6.13 16.21 -8.25
N GLN A 70 5.86 17.51 -8.08
CA GLN A 70 4.82 18.04 -7.20
C GLN A 70 3.51 18.30 -7.95
N GLY A 71 2.41 18.37 -7.22
CA GLY A 71 1.11 18.78 -7.78
C GLY A 71 0.51 17.80 -8.79
N VAL A 72 0.93 16.53 -8.77
CA VAL A 72 0.43 15.50 -9.69
C VAL A 72 -1.01 15.13 -9.32
N PRO A 73 -1.99 15.29 -10.24
CA PRO A 73 -3.37 14.89 -10.02
C PRO A 73 -3.45 13.43 -9.57
N ARG A 74 -4.29 13.17 -8.56
CA ARG A 74 -4.44 11.85 -7.96
C ARG A 74 -5.69 11.16 -8.52
N PRO A 75 -5.55 10.13 -9.39
CA PRO A 75 -6.69 9.34 -9.85
C PRO A 75 -7.21 8.38 -8.76
N ASP A 76 -8.26 7.63 -9.10
CA ASP A 76 -8.81 6.59 -8.24
C ASP A 76 -7.90 5.36 -8.14
N TRP A 77 -8.19 4.52 -7.14
CA TRP A 77 -7.46 3.27 -6.92
C TRP A 77 -7.87 2.17 -7.90
N HIS A 78 -6.91 1.37 -8.33
CA HIS A 78 -7.08 0.24 -9.23
C HIS A 78 -7.00 -1.09 -8.48
N GLN A 79 -8.02 -1.93 -8.64
CA GLN A 79 -8.03 -3.29 -8.07
C GLN A 79 -7.62 -4.35 -9.09
N GLY A 80 -7.99 -4.18 -10.36
CA GLY A 80 -7.92 -5.25 -11.35
C GLY A 80 -8.66 -6.50 -10.88
N ASP A 81 -8.09 -7.66 -11.12
CA ASP A 81 -8.58 -8.98 -10.70
C ASP A 81 -7.73 -9.59 -9.58
N PHE A 82 -6.97 -8.78 -8.83
CA PHE A 82 -6.02 -9.25 -7.82
C PHE A 82 -6.69 -9.60 -6.49
N GLN A 83 -7.67 -8.82 -6.05
CA GLN A 83 -8.48 -9.11 -4.85
C GLN A 83 -9.90 -9.56 -5.25
N GLN A 84 -10.06 -10.86 -5.55
CA GLN A 84 -11.30 -11.37 -6.14
C GLN A 84 -12.43 -11.57 -5.12
N GLY A 85 -13.67 -11.40 -5.59
CA GLY A 85 -14.87 -11.64 -4.77
C GLY A 85 -15.18 -10.53 -3.76
N VAL A 86 -14.47 -9.41 -3.81
CA VAL A 86 -14.73 -8.22 -2.97
C VAL A 86 -14.58 -6.93 -3.76
N ASN A 87 -15.25 -5.88 -3.30
CA ASN A 87 -14.93 -4.51 -3.69
C ASN A 87 -14.00 -3.94 -2.61
N VAL A 88 -12.69 -3.92 -2.87
CA VAL A 88 -11.71 -3.48 -1.87
C VAL A 88 -11.93 -2.03 -1.46
N ASN A 89 -12.35 -1.17 -2.40
CA ASN A 89 -12.64 0.23 -2.09
C ASN A 89 -13.77 0.36 -1.05
N LEU A 90 -14.79 -0.50 -1.12
CA LEU A 90 -15.87 -0.54 -0.13
C LEU A 90 -15.37 -0.94 1.25
N LEU A 91 -14.42 -1.89 1.34
CA LEU A 91 -13.85 -2.36 2.61
C LEU A 91 -13.19 -1.23 3.41
N TYR A 92 -12.62 -0.24 2.71
CA TYR A 92 -12.00 0.93 3.32
C TYR A 92 -12.98 2.03 3.75
N THR A 93 -14.28 1.89 3.51
CA THR A 93 -15.25 2.89 3.98
C THR A 93 -15.47 2.75 5.49
N VAL A 94 -15.62 3.89 6.19
CA VAL A 94 -15.89 3.96 7.64
C VAL A 94 -17.03 3.01 8.04
N ASN A 95 -18.14 3.05 7.29
CA ASN A 95 -19.31 2.21 7.56
C ASN A 95 -18.99 0.72 7.42
N ARG A 96 -18.26 0.31 6.38
CA ARG A 96 -17.90 -1.09 6.19
C ARG A 96 -16.89 -1.58 7.23
N GLN A 97 -15.93 -0.74 7.61
CA GLN A 97 -15.01 -1.04 8.71
C GLN A 97 -15.77 -1.28 10.01
N ARG A 98 -16.68 -0.38 10.39
CA ARG A 98 -17.52 -0.54 11.59
C ARG A 98 -18.31 -1.84 11.58
N GLN A 99 -18.97 -2.17 10.47
CA GLN A 99 -19.71 -3.43 10.33
C GLN A 99 -18.82 -4.66 10.54
N THR A 100 -17.65 -4.67 9.92
CA THR A 100 -16.72 -5.80 9.96
C THR A 100 -16.08 -5.94 11.36
N LEU A 101 -15.73 -4.81 11.98
CA LEU A 101 -15.18 -4.77 13.32
C LEU A 101 -16.23 -5.13 14.38
N ALA A 102 -17.49 -4.73 14.20
CA ALA A 102 -18.56 -5.11 15.13
C ALA A 102 -18.75 -6.64 15.19
N GLN A 103 -18.61 -7.32 14.05
CA GLN A 103 -18.60 -8.79 13.99
C GLN A 103 -17.38 -9.38 14.71
N THR A 104 -16.20 -8.81 14.48
CA THR A 104 -14.94 -9.28 15.08
C THR A 104 -14.91 -9.08 16.60
N LEU A 105 -15.42 -7.94 17.08
CA LEU A 105 -15.36 -7.52 18.48
C LEU A 105 -16.62 -7.91 19.28
N GLY A 106 -17.63 -8.49 18.62
CA GLY A 106 -18.92 -8.80 19.24
C GLY A 106 -19.70 -7.57 19.74
N SER A 107 -19.36 -6.36 19.28
CA SER A 107 -19.98 -5.11 19.76
C SER A 107 -19.87 -3.97 18.75
N GLN A 108 -21.03 -3.44 18.34
CA GLN A 108 -21.12 -2.24 17.51
C GLN A 108 -20.56 -1.01 18.24
N ALA A 109 -20.81 -0.89 19.55
CA ALA A 109 -20.32 0.23 20.34
C ALA A 109 -18.79 0.28 20.39
N LEU A 110 -18.12 -0.87 20.50
CA LEU A 110 -16.65 -0.94 20.42
C LEU A 110 -16.15 -0.56 19.02
N ALA A 111 -16.81 -1.03 17.97
CA ALA A 111 -16.46 -0.69 16.59
C ALA A 111 -16.61 0.82 16.30
N ASP A 112 -17.66 1.46 16.80
CA ASP A 112 -17.91 2.89 16.63
C ASP A 112 -16.93 3.77 17.40
N GLN A 113 -16.41 3.28 18.54
CA GLN A 113 -15.34 3.94 19.30
C GLN A 113 -13.98 3.81 18.62
N LEU A 114 -13.71 2.65 18.01
CA LEU A 114 -12.45 2.36 17.34
C LEU A 114 -12.33 3.05 15.97
N VAL A 115 -13.44 3.15 15.23
CA VAL A 115 -13.52 3.83 13.93
C VAL A 115 -14.56 4.93 14.03
N ILE A 116 -14.13 6.19 13.98
CA ILE A 116 -14.97 7.36 14.25
C ILE A 116 -15.52 7.95 12.94
N ASP A 117 -14.71 8.67 12.18
CA ASP A 117 -15.12 9.21 10.89
C ASP A 117 -13.91 9.70 10.08
N ALA A 118 -14.17 10.11 8.84
CA ALA A 118 -13.15 10.66 7.96
C ALA A 118 -12.62 12.02 8.45
N THR A 119 -13.45 12.83 9.10
CA THR A 119 -13.12 14.19 9.53
C THR A 119 -12.11 14.20 10.68
N SER A 120 -12.25 13.28 11.62
CA SER A 120 -11.37 13.07 12.77
C SER A 120 -10.05 12.37 12.41
N GLY A 121 -9.99 11.73 11.23
CA GLY A 121 -8.83 10.93 10.82
C GLY A 121 -8.68 9.61 11.60
N ILE A 122 -9.73 9.16 12.30
CA ILE A 122 -9.72 7.90 13.07
C ILE A 122 -10.50 6.83 12.30
N PHE A 123 -9.84 6.29 11.28
CA PHE A 123 -10.27 5.17 10.46
C PHE A 123 -9.04 4.55 9.78
N MET A 124 -9.17 3.33 9.26
CA MET A 124 -8.11 2.73 8.45
C MET A 124 -8.26 3.17 7.00
N ALA A 125 -7.26 3.87 6.48
CA ALA A 125 -7.17 4.27 5.10
C ALA A 125 -6.38 3.28 4.26
N ARG A 126 -6.35 3.55 2.95
CA ARG A 126 -5.55 2.88 1.94
C ARG A 126 -4.11 3.38 2.06
N GLY A 127 -3.41 2.93 3.10
CA GLY A 127 -2.03 3.30 3.39
C GLY A 127 -1.12 2.75 2.30
N HIS A 128 -0.37 3.64 1.65
CA HIS A 128 0.61 3.20 0.65
C HIS A 128 1.74 2.44 1.34
N ILE A 129 2.17 1.32 0.76
CA ILE A 129 3.39 0.63 1.20
C ILE A 129 4.63 1.28 0.54
N ALA A 130 4.57 1.52 -0.77
CA ALA A 130 5.46 2.43 -1.48
C ALA A 130 4.69 3.74 -1.78
N ALA A 131 5.13 4.87 -1.22
CA ALA A 131 4.42 6.14 -1.34
C ALA A 131 4.41 6.67 -2.76
N ARG A 132 3.45 7.53 -3.09
CA ARG A 132 3.46 8.29 -4.35
C ARG A 132 4.78 9.04 -4.53
N ALA A 133 5.21 9.74 -3.48
CA ALA A 133 6.45 10.52 -3.48
C ALA A 133 7.72 9.66 -3.54
N ASP A 134 7.61 8.33 -3.42
CA ASP A 134 8.73 7.41 -3.68
C ASP A 134 9.04 7.26 -5.18
N PHE A 135 8.31 7.97 -6.06
CA PHE A 135 8.49 7.93 -7.49
C PHE A 135 8.57 9.33 -8.10
N ILE A 136 9.47 9.48 -9.07
CA ILE A 136 9.86 10.80 -9.60
C ILE A 136 8.78 11.39 -10.51
N TYR A 137 8.31 10.61 -11.49
CA TYR A 137 7.40 11.11 -12.53
C TYR A 137 5.93 10.91 -12.16
N GLY A 138 5.07 11.85 -12.52
CA GLY A 138 3.64 11.77 -12.21
C GLY A 138 2.94 10.48 -12.68
N THR A 139 3.37 9.91 -13.81
CA THR A 139 2.85 8.60 -14.27
C THR A 139 3.24 7.46 -13.32
N GLN A 140 4.45 7.48 -12.75
CA GLN A 140 4.88 6.51 -11.75
C GLN A 140 4.14 6.73 -10.42
N GLN A 141 3.93 7.99 -10.01
CA GLN A 141 3.15 8.31 -8.81
C GLN A 141 1.69 7.87 -8.93
N ASN A 142 1.13 7.88 -10.13
CA ASN A 142 -0.23 7.38 -10.35
C ASN A 142 -0.26 5.85 -10.40
N ALA A 143 0.83 5.22 -10.86
CA ALA A 143 1.00 3.78 -10.83
C ALA A 143 1.13 3.19 -9.41
N THR A 144 1.24 4.00 -8.35
CA THR A 144 1.21 3.50 -6.96
C THR A 144 -0.21 3.26 -6.44
N LEU A 145 -1.24 3.71 -7.16
CA LEU A 145 -2.64 3.64 -6.73
C LEU A 145 -3.28 2.28 -7.04
N TRP A 146 -2.50 1.20 -7.07
CA TRP A 146 -3.05 -0.16 -7.07
C TRP A 146 -3.32 -0.61 -5.63
N PHE A 147 -4.42 -1.32 -5.38
CA PHE A 147 -4.63 -1.96 -4.06
C PHE A 147 -3.57 -3.02 -3.73
N LEU A 148 -2.81 -3.48 -4.74
CA LEU A 148 -1.57 -4.24 -4.57
C LEU A 148 -0.47 -3.48 -3.81
N ASN A 149 -0.55 -2.14 -3.76
CA ASN A 149 0.37 -1.27 -3.05
C ASN A 149 -0.26 -0.64 -1.79
N ALA A 150 -1.34 -1.25 -1.29
CA ALA A 150 -2.04 -0.78 -0.09
C ALA A 150 -2.04 -1.82 1.01
N ALA A 151 -2.01 -1.35 2.25
CA ALA A 151 -2.51 -2.09 3.40
C ALA A 151 -3.37 -1.16 4.27
N PRO A 152 -4.25 -1.70 5.12
CA PRO A 152 -4.95 -0.89 6.11
C PRO A 152 -3.99 -0.12 7.00
N GLN A 153 -4.21 1.19 7.14
CA GLN A 153 -3.36 2.03 7.96
C GLN A 153 -4.21 3.08 8.64
N TRP A 154 -4.07 3.25 9.95
CA TRP A 154 -4.76 4.32 10.66
C TRP A 154 -4.41 5.68 10.03
N GLN A 155 -5.42 6.45 9.62
CA GLN A 155 -5.21 7.65 8.80
C GLN A 155 -4.33 8.69 9.50
N ASN A 156 -4.48 8.86 10.81
CA ASN A 156 -3.62 9.71 11.62
C ASN A 156 -2.14 9.23 11.67
N PHE A 157 -1.88 7.95 11.47
CA PHE A 157 -0.53 7.41 11.31
C PHE A 157 -0.03 7.58 9.88
N ASN A 158 -0.86 7.28 8.87
CA ASN A 158 -0.58 7.45 7.43
C ASN A 158 -0.14 8.89 7.09
N ASP A 159 -0.97 9.88 7.42
CA ASP A 159 -0.71 11.29 7.12
C ASP A 159 0.20 11.97 8.16
N GLY A 160 0.58 11.24 9.21
CA GLY A 160 1.36 11.75 10.34
C GLY A 160 2.76 11.17 10.36
N ASN A 161 2.98 10.21 11.25
CA ASN A 161 4.31 9.67 11.51
C ASN A 161 4.87 8.90 10.32
N TRP A 162 4.03 8.16 9.59
CA TRP A 162 4.50 7.36 8.46
C TRP A 162 4.98 8.23 7.31
N LEU A 163 4.22 9.27 6.94
CA LEU A 163 4.65 10.28 5.97
C LEU A 163 6.05 10.84 6.28
N ARG A 164 6.33 11.14 7.55
CA ARG A 164 7.65 11.66 7.98
C ARG A 164 8.77 10.64 7.81
N ILE A 165 8.49 9.35 8.03
CA ILE A 165 9.45 8.27 7.79
C ILE A 165 9.75 8.17 6.29
N GLU A 166 8.72 8.25 5.45
CA GLU A 166 8.86 8.20 3.99
C GLU A 166 9.68 9.38 3.45
N ASP A 167 9.37 10.60 3.89
CA ASP A 167 10.15 11.81 3.57
C ASP A 167 11.61 11.65 4.03
N SER A 168 11.83 11.26 5.29
CA SER A 168 13.17 11.14 5.86
C SER A 168 14.01 10.09 5.14
N ALA A 169 13.42 8.97 4.73
CA ALA A 169 14.12 7.93 3.97
C ALA A 169 14.60 8.44 2.61
N ARG A 170 13.75 9.18 1.88
CA ARG A 170 14.13 9.79 0.59
C ARG A 170 15.23 10.82 0.75
N SER A 171 15.07 11.77 1.67
CA SER A 171 16.07 12.82 1.90
C SER A 171 17.39 12.26 2.46
N PHE A 172 17.35 11.19 3.25
CA PHE A 172 18.54 10.48 3.70
C PHE A 172 19.34 9.92 2.51
N VAL A 173 18.69 9.18 1.61
CA VAL A 173 19.34 8.62 0.42
C VAL A 173 19.92 9.72 -0.47
N ALA A 174 19.18 10.80 -0.68
CA ALA A 174 19.63 11.91 -1.52
C ALA A 174 20.81 12.68 -0.91
N SER A 175 20.74 13.04 0.38
CA SER A 175 21.81 13.76 1.08
C SER A 175 23.13 12.97 1.16
N ARG A 176 23.05 11.64 1.09
CA ARG A 176 24.21 10.74 1.09
C ARG A 176 24.64 10.31 -0.31
N ASN A 177 23.95 10.77 -1.35
CA ASN A 177 24.16 10.36 -2.75
C ASN A 177 24.20 8.84 -2.93
N LEU A 178 23.27 8.14 -2.25
CA LEU A 178 23.18 6.68 -2.31
C LEU A 178 22.24 6.26 -3.45
N ARG A 179 22.41 5.00 -3.87
CA ARG A 179 21.40 4.25 -4.61
C ARG A 179 21.06 3.01 -3.82
N VAL A 180 19.79 2.84 -3.48
CA VAL A 180 19.34 1.73 -2.62
C VAL A 180 18.14 1.04 -3.23
N THR A 181 18.08 -0.27 -3.01
CA THR A 181 16.86 -1.05 -3.17
C THR A 181 16.02 -0.85 -1.91
N VAL A 182 14.77 -0.45 -2.08
CA VAL A 182 13.82 -0.22 -0.99
C VAL A 182 12.86 -1.40 -0.90
N TYR A 183 12.75 -1.98 0.28
CA TYR A 183 11.69 -2.95 0.61
C TYR A 183 10.75 -2.30 1.63
N GLY A 184 9.58 -1.87 1.17
CA GLY A 184 8.48 -1.46 2.05
C GLY A 184 7.57 -2.65 2.32
N GLY A 185 6.96 -2.74 3.50
CA GLY A 185 6.00 -3.81 3.76
C GLY A 185 5.31 -3.69 5.11
N THR A 186 4.57 -4.75 5.42
CA THR A 186 3.81 -4.87 6.66
C THR A 186 4.19 -6.14 7.41
N TYR A 187 4.10 -6.11 8.75
CA TYR A 187 4.37 -7.29 9.56
C TYR A 187 3.33 -7.48 10.67
N GLY A 188 2.83 -8.71 10.76
CA GLY A 188 1.84 -9.15 11.74
C GLY A 188 0.49 -8.45 11.60
N VAL A 189 -0.48 -8.88 12.39
CA VAL A 189 -1.82 -8.27 12.46
C VAL A 189 -1.99 -7.67 13.85
N HIS A 190 -2.46 -6.42 13.93
CA HIS A 190 -2.74 -5.83 15.24
C HIS A 190 -4.01 -6.41 15.84
N THR A 191 -4.12 -6.35 17.17
CA THR A 191 -5.26 -6.89 17.90
C THR A 191 -6.03 -5.78 18.62
N GLN A 192 -7.31 -6.04 18.87
CA GLN A 192 -8.18 -5.19 19.69
C GLN A 192 -8.94 -6.07 20.68
N THR A 193 -9.27 -5.51 21.84
CA THR A 193 -10.05 -6.20 22.87
C THR A 193 -11.52 -6.29 22.43
N ASP A 194 -12.10 -7.48 22.45
CA ASP A 194 -13.52 -7.70 22.18
C ASP A 194 -14.40 -7.48 23.42
N ALA A 195 -15.72 -7.67 23.26
CA ALA A 195 -16.70 -7.53 24.33
C ALA A 195 -16.53 -8.51 25.50
N ASN A 196 -15.79 -9.61 25.32
CA ASN A 196 -15.50 -10.60 26.35
C ASN A 196 -14.15 -10.34 27.05
N GLY A 197 -13.37 -9.37 26.58
CA GLY A 197 -12.05 -9.06 27.10
C GLY A 197 -10.89 -9.77 26.37
N ASP A 198 -11.19 -10.54 25.32
CA ASP A 198 -10.19 -11.31 24.56
C ASP A 198 -9.58 -10.47 23.43
N GLN A 199 -8.31 -10.74 23.09
CA GLN A 199 -7.63 -10.05 21.98
C GLN A 199 -8.01 -10.68 20.63
N GLN A 200 -8.63 -9.90 19.76
CA GLN A 200 -9.02 -10.33 18.42
C GLN A 200 -8.15 -9.65 17.34
N PRO A 201 -7.62 -10.41 16.37
CA PRO A 201 -6.87 -9.85 15.24
C PRO A 201 -7.80 -9.09 14.28
N ILE A 202 -7.34 -7.96 13.76
CA ILE A 202 -8.16 -7.08 12.95
C ILE A 202 -7.94 -7.29 11.44
N TYR A 203 -9.03 -7.61 10.75
CA TYR A 203 -9.11 -7.77 9.30
C TYR A 203 -10.24 -6.90 8.75
N LEU A 204 -10.11 -6.46 7.50
CA LEU A 204 -11.16 -5.68 6.84
C LEU A 204 -12.14 -6.54 6.05
N ASP A 205 -11.89 -7.84 5.93
CA ASP A 205 -12.77 -8.76 5.22
C ASP A 205 -12.62 -10.22 5.67
N PHE A 206 -13.70 -10.98 5.50
CA PHE A 206 -13.75 -12.42 5.67
C PHE A 206 -14.44 -13.03 4.45
N ASP A 207 -13.85 -14.06 3.85
CA ASP A 207 -14.51 -14.80 2.78
C ASP A 207 -15.70 -15.62 3.33
N PRO A 208 -16.56 -16.18 2.45
CA PRO A 208 -17.70 -17.00 2.90
C PRO A 208 -17.32 -18.26 3.71
N ASN A 209 -16.06 -18.69 3.66
CA ASN A 209 -15.52 -19.83 4.40
C ASN A 209 -14.80 -19.40 5.69
N GLY A 210 -14.84 -18.11 6.05
CA GLY A 210 -14.19 -17.56 7.22
C GLY A 210 -12.69 -17.29 7.07
N ILE A 211 -12.14 -17.35 5.84
CA ILE A 211 -10.76 -16.93 5.58
C ILE A 211 -10.65 -15.43 5.86
N GLN A 212 -9.76 -15.09 6.77
CA GLN A 212 -9.39 -13.73 7.10
C GLN A 212 -8.61 -13.09 5.94
N ARG A 213 -9.09 -11.94 5.44
CA ARG A 213 -8.51 -11.23 4.30
C ARG A 213 -8.29 -9.75 4.62
N LEU A 214 -7.36 -9.14 3.90
CA LEU A 214 -6.96 -7.74 4.05
C LEU A 214 -6.59 -7.40 5.51
N PRO A 215 -5.51 -8.00 6.04
CA PRO A 215 -5.07 -7.81 7.42
C PRO A 215 -4.77 -6.35 7.74
N SER A 216 -5.19 -5.88 8.91
CA SER A 216 -4.72 -4.59 9.42
C SER A 216 -3.42 -4.76 10.20
N PRO A 217 -2.29 -4.33 9.63
CA PRO A 217 -0.98 -4.72 10.08
C PRO A 217 -0.61 -4.13 11.44
N LYS A 218 0.23 -4.87 12.18
CA LYS A 218 0.79 -4.40 13.45
C LYS A 218 1.91 -3.39 13.23
N ILE A 219 2.71 -3.58 12.18
CA ILE A 219 3.89 -2.78 11.87
C ILE A 219 3.92 -2.49 10.37
N TYR A 220 4.26 -1.25 10.03
CA TYR A 220 4.79 -0.88 8.72
C TYR A 220 6.31 -0.75 8.84
N TYR A 221 7.03 -1.22 7.83
CA TYR A 221 8.49 -1.12 7.77
C TYR A 221 8.94 -0.64 6.39
N LYS A 222 10.15 -0.06 6.36
CA LYS A 222 10.86 0.29 5.13
C LYS A 222 12.33 0.02 5.35
N ASN A 223 12.86 -0.97 4.63
CA ASN A 223 14.27 -1.36 4.68
C ASN A 223 14.99 -0.78 3.46
N LEU A 224 16.09 -0.07 3.67
CA LEU A 224 16.94 0.50 2.63
C LEU A 224 18.19 -0.37 2.48
N HIS A 225 18.31 -1.06 1.36
CA HIS A 225 19.45 -1.93 1.07
C HIS A 225 20.39 -1.26 0.07
N ASP A 226 21.55 -0.83 0.54
CA ASP A 226 22.68 -0.38 -0.27
C ASP A 226 23.48 -1.61 -0.73
N GLU A 227 23.11 -2.14 -1.88
CA GLU A 227 23.74 -3.33 -2.47
C GLU A 227 25.22 -3.11 -2.81
N GLN A 228 25.59 -1.87 -3.17
CA GLN A 228 26.96 -1.53 -3.55
C GLN A 228 27.90 -1.59 -2.35
N ASN A 229 27.47 -1.04 -1.22
CA ASN A 229 28.28 -0.94 -0.01
C ASN A 229 27.97 -2.05 1.02
N LYS A 230 27.06 -2.98 0.70
CA LYS A 230 26.56 -4.02 1.60
C LYS A 230 26.02 -3.45 2.91
N GLY A 231 25.35 -2.30 2.81
CA GLY A 231 24.76 -1.56 3.93
C GLY A 231 23.25 -1.76 4.00
N GLY A 232 22.70 -1.73 5.21
CA GLY A 232 21.26 -1.81 5.46
C GLY A 232 20.83 -0.80 6.52
N ILE A 233 19.65 -0.19 6.32
CA ILE A 233 18.98 0.71 7.27
C ILE A 233 17.53 0.26 7.40
#